data_AF-A0AAW1V9K0-F1
#
_entry.id   AF-A0AAW1V9K0-F1
#
_cell.length_a   1.000
_cell.length_b   1.000
_cell.length_c   1.000
_cell.angle_alpha   90.00
_cell.angle_beta   90.00
_cell.angle_gamma   90.00
#
_symmetry.space_group_name_H-M   'P 1'
#
loop_
_entity.id
_entity.type
_entity.pdbx_description
1 polymer ?
#
loop_
_entity_poly.entity_id
_entity_poly.type
_entity_poly.pdbx_seq_one_letter_code
_entity_poly.pdbx_strand_id
1 'polypeptide(L)'
;MNHLRINCRRKVLKCLTSMYFLRNTALDRFLYRLRKYGSFENYILKSVFGFLTGYLLTYLLFSFLSIQLNVNLIIATSVCCVIGCILTLGLAFSEKVRCIVFLTLPQFFSKRGRQALIAYALILTMTGPTKNILNNMGIMSESLACGQEQLKSALRQILDVIKKPFVAIKDAIKAVVKAVKEIIKKIKDILIKIKRVIMAILDVIKAVFQFLGKILSICNKELGTPFERCSRVFETAVTDCQASLGSFFGWACSLGYLLSTVCYIVKPFDLICMLVDFISNSIIGVVVRKVKIFIRHVKTMFYVRIKFSHSFHFQSNSSKSMKEVAEGIVGEVKTRTRGIVSVVQFFNCAASLFFLFLIYRVIDYRHKFLTKERFDNRFLTRNLADIDLRRAAMDKETILPLNRRERKRYITVTERPNSSPKLTNQYLCFRQHLFA
;
A
#
# COMPACT_ATOMS: atom_id res chain seq x y z
N MET A 1 -73.44 61.02 43.93
CA MET A 1 -72.29 60.19 43.49
C MET A 1 -72.08 60.08 41.97
N ASN A 2 -73.07 60.31 41.10
CA ASN A 2 -72.90 60.17 39.63
C ASN A 2 -72.24 61.38 38.93
N HIS A 3 -72.33 62.60 39.49
CA HIS A 3 -71.77 63.79 38.86
C HIS A 3 -70.23 63.87 38.93
N LEU A 4 -69.62 63.39 40.02
CA LEU A 4 -68.16 63.31 40.17
C LEU A 4 -67.53 62.26 39.23
N ARG A 5 -68.21 61.13 39.00
CA ARG A 5 -67.73 60.06 38.10
C ARG A 5 -67.71 60.50 36.63
N ILE A 6 -68.69 61.29 36.20
CA ILE A 6 -68.77 61.82 34.83
C ILE A 6 -67.72 62.92 34.60
N ASN A 7 -67.50 63.81 35.58
CA ASN A 7 -66.46 64.84 35.49
C ASN A 7 -65.05 64.27 35.57
N CYS A 8 -64.83 63.22 36.38
CA CYS A 8 -63.57 62.50 36.42
C CYS A 8 -63.32 61.76 35.09
N ARG A 9 -64.33 61.08 34.52
CA ARG A 9 -64.22 60.49 33.17
C ARG A 9 -63.95 61.52 32.09
N ARG A 10 -64.61 62.68 32.08
CA ARG A 10 -64.35 63.76 31.10
C ARG A 10 -62.97 64.38 31.26
N LYS A 11 -62.47 64.56 32.49
CA LYS A 11 -61.10 65.05 32.75
C LYS A 11 -60.04 64.02 32.38
N VAL A 12 -60.27 62.74 32.66
CA VAL A 12 -59.39 61.64 32.24
C VAL A 12 -59.42 61.46 30.73
N LEU A 13 -60.58 61.57 30.07
CA LEU A 13 -60.66 61.55 28.61
C LEU A 13 -59.97 62.76 27.99
N LYS A 14 -60.12 63.97 28.58
CA LYS A 14 -59.40 65.18 28.15
C LYS A 14 -57.89 65.07 28.35
N CYS A 15 -57.42 64.54 29.47
CA CYS A 15 -56.01 64.23 29.72
C CYS A 15 -55.50 63.15 28.78
N LEU A 16 -56.26 62.08 28.53
CA LEU A 16 -55.90 61.03 27.57
C LEU A 16 -55.87 61.56 26.15
N THR A 17 -56.80 62.42 25.74
CA THR A 17 -56.76 63.08 24.43
C THR A 17 -55.64 64.11 24.34
N SER A 18 -55.32 64.83 25.43
CA SER A 18 -54.19 65.76 25.50
C SER A 18 -52.85 65.03 25.44
N MET A 19 -52.74 63.87 26.10
CA MET A 19 -51.58 62.98 26.09
C MET A 19 -51.44 62.22 24.75
N TYR A 20 -52.56 61.92 24.07
CA TYR A 20 -52.55 61.44 22.68
C TYR A 20 -52.23 62.55 21.67
N PHE A 21 -52.61 63.80 21.96
CA PHE A 21 -52.31 64.97 21.15
C PHE A 21 -50.86 65.45 21.35
N LEU A 22 -50.22 65.11 22.47
CA LEU A 22 -48.77 65.24 22.67
C LEU A 22 -47.95 64.17 21.92
N ARG A 23 -48.59 63.21 21.22
CA ARG A 23 -47.96 62.37 20.19
C ARG A 23 -47.92 63.09 18.83
N ASN A 24 -47.55 64.35 18.86
CA ASN A 24 -47.34 65.20 17.69
C ASN A 24 -45.94 65.81 17.72
N THR A 25 -45.00 65.05 18.29
CA THR A 25 -43.60 65.43 18.31
C THR A 25 -43.08 65.46 16.87
N ALA A 26 -42.12 66.34 16.59
CA ALA A 26 -41.45 66.37 15.29
C ALA A 26 -40.91 64.98 14.89
N LEU A 27 -40.59 64.16 15.90
CA LEU A 27 -40.13 62.78 15.79
C LEU A 27 -41.21 61.84 15.23
N ASP A 28 -42.47 61.91 15.69
CA ASP A 28 -43.56 61.09 15.14
C ASP A 28 -43.87 61.45 13.67
N ARG A 29 -43.83 62.75 13.34
CA ARG A 29 -44.01 63.24 11.95
C ARG A 29 -42.83 62.82 11.06
N PHE A 30 -41.62 62.82 11.60
CA PHE A 30 -40.43 62.33 10.89
C PHE A 30 -40.49 60.81 10.68
N LEU A 31 -40.83 60.02 11.70
CA LEU A 31 -41.02 58.56 11.60
C LEU A 31 -42.15 58.19 10.63
N TYR A 32 -43.24 58.96 10.63
CA TYR A 32 -44.32 58.80 9.66
C TYR A 32 -43.84 59.05 8.23
N ARG A 33 -43.06 60.12 8.01
CA ARG A 33 -42.46 60.41 6.71
C ARG A 33 -41.46 59.33 6.29
N LEU A 34 -40.62 58.82 7.19
CA LEU A 34 -39.73 57.69 6.92
C LEU A 34 -40.47 56.43 6.46
N ARG A 35 -41.71 56.20 6.93
CA ARG A 35 -42.49 55.01 6.58
C ARG A 35 -43.36 55.19 5.33
N LYS A 36 -43.85 56.40 5.08
CA LYS A 36 -44.76 56.68 3.98
C LYS A 36 -44.08 56.45 2.63
N TYR A 37 -44.67 55.58 1.80
CA TYR A 37 -44.20 55.33 0.44
C TYR A 37 -44.24 56.63 -0.39
N GLY A 38 -43.13 56.94 -1.08
CA GLY A 38 -43.00 58.12 -1.93
C GLY A 38 -42.55 59.41 -1.24
N SER A 39 -42.28 59.42 0.08
CA SER A 39 -41.64 60.57 0.72
C SER A 39 -40.13 60.63 0.44
N PHE A 40 -39.55 61.84 0.55
CA PHE A 40 -38.12 62.05 0.38
C PHE A 40 -37.30 61.29 1.44
N GLU A 41 -37.75 61.32 2.69
CA GLU A 41 -37.09 60.64 3.81
C GLU A 41 -37.12 59.11 3.64
N ASN A 42 -38.23 58.53 3.15
CA ASN A 42 -38.32 57.10 2.83
C ASN A 42 -37.39 56.72 1.67
N TYR A 43 -37.27 57.59 0.65
CA TYR A 43 -36.36 57.36 -0.47
C TYR A 43 -34.90 57.35 -0.02
N ILE A 44 -34.47 58.36 0.75
CA ILE A 44 -33.12 58.43 1.31
C ILE A 44 -32.84 57.20 2.16
N LEU A 45 -33.75 56.86 3.09
CA LEU A 45 -33.57 55.71 3.98
C LEU A 45 -33.36 54.41 3.20
N LYS A 46 -34.21 54.16 2.18
CA LYS A 46 -34.08 52.98 1.33
C LYS A 46 -32.81 52.99 0.48
N SER A 47 -32.36 54.17 0.03
CA SER A 47 -31.13 54.32 -0.76
C SER A 47 -29.89 54.05 0.10
N VAL A 48 -29.84 54.59 1.32
CA VAL A 48 -28.76 54.33 2.29
C VAL A 48 -28.73 52.85 2.66
N PHE A 49 -29.88 52.27 2.98
CA PHE A 49 -29.97 50.83 3.29
C PHE A 49 -29.59 49.97 2.08
N GLY A 50 -30.01 50.34 0.87
CA GLY A 50 -29.65 49.67 -0.38
C GLY A 50 -28.15 49.72 -0.65
N PHE A 51 -27.52 50.88 -0.47
CA PHE A 51 -26.07 51.05 -0.60
C PHE A 51 -25.30 50.18 0.40
N LEU A 52 -25.67 50.23 1.68
CA LEU A 52 -25.06 49.40 2.73
C LEU A 52 -25.21 47.91 2.45
N THR A 53 -26.42 47.49 2.03
CA THR A 53 -26.69 46.10 1.63
C THR A 53 -25.85 45.70 0.41
N GLY A 54 -25.70 46.59 -0.56
CA GLY A 54 -24.90 46.34 -1.76
C GLY A 54 -23.40 46.24 -1.46
N TYR A 55 -22.91 47.08 -0.56
CA TYR A 55 -21.51 47.02 -0.09
C TYR A 55 -21.25 45.69 0.63
N LEU A 56 -22.14 45.31 1.55
CA LEU A 56 -22.09 44.02 2.25
C LEU A 56 -22.09 42.84 1.26
N LEU A 57 -23.00 42.84 0.29
CA LEU A 57 -23.08 41.78 -0.73
C LEU A 57 -21.82 41.72 -1.60
N THR A 58 -21.23 42.87 -1.94
CA THR A 58 -19.97 42.95 -2.69
C THR A 58 -18.82 42.38 -1.88
N TYR A 59 -18.74 42.71 -0.59
CA TYR A 59 -17.75 42.13 0.32
C TYR A 59 -17.90 40.61 0.43
N LEU A 60 -19.12 40.11 0.62
CA LEU A 60 -19.39 38.66 0.65
C LEU A 60 -19.00 37.98 -0.67
N LEU A 61 -19.26 38.61 -1.81
CA LEU A 61 -18.86 38.10 -3.12
C LEU A 61 -17.33 38.08 -3.29
N PHE A 62 -16.63 39.11 -2.82
CA PHE A 62 -15.17 39.15 -2.83
C PHE A 62 -14.56 38.06 -1.92
N SER A 63 -15.05 37.93 -0.68
CA SER A 63 -14.62 36.87 0.23
C SER A 63 -14.85 35.48 -0.38
N PHE A 64 -15.99 35.28 -1.05
CA PHE A 64 -16.28 34.03 -1.76
C PHE A 64 -15.32 33.76 -2.92
N LEU A 65 -15.08 34.73 -3.80
CA LEU A 65 -14.15 34.55 -4.93
C LEU A 65 -12.70 34.31 -4.48
N SER A 66 -12.25 35.05 -3.47
CA SER A 66 -10.86 35.00 -3.00
C SER A 66 -10.58 33.79 -2.11
N ILE A 67 -11.42 33.53 -1.09
CA ILE A 67 -11.17 32.47 -0.12
C ILE A 67 -11.61 31.11 -0.68
N GLN A 68 -12.78 31.08 -1.33
CA GLN A 68 -13.46 29.82 -1.61
C GLN A 68 -13.16 29.26 -3.00
N LEU A 69 -13.12 30.13 -4.01
CA LEU A 69 -12.75 29.74 -5.36
C LEU A 69 -11.24 29.87 -5.63
N ASN A 70 -10.47 30.42 -4.66
CA ASN A 70 -9.03 30.65 -4.74
C ASN A 70 -8.61 31.29 -6.09
N VAL A 71 -9.42 32.23 -6.55
CA VAL A 71 -9.16 32.96 -7.79
C VAL A 71 -8.05 33.98 -7.53
N ASN A 72 -7.20 34.22 -8.53
CA ASN A 72 -6.18 35.25 -8.48
C ASN A 72 -6.75 36.58 -7.95
N LEU A 73 -6.07 37.18 -6.98
CA LEU A 73 -6.54 38.37 -6.27
C LEU A 73 -6.85 39.54 -7.22
N ILE A 74 -6.08 39.66 -8.30
CA ILE A 74 -6.27 40.68 -9.35
C ILE A 74 -7.60 40.47 -10.07
N ILE A 75 -7.89 39.23 -10.48
CA ILE A 75 -9.13 38.88 -11.18
C ILE A 75 -10.32 39.06 -10.25
N ALA A 76 -10.23 38.56 -9.01
CA ALA A 76 -11.29 38.70 -8.01
C ALA A 76 -11.62 40.18 -7.72
N THR A 77 -10.60 41.01 -7.51
CA THR A 77 -10.78 42.46 -7.29
C THR A 77 -11.40 43.13 -8.51
N SER A 78 -10.93 42.83 -9.73
CA SER A 78 -11.47 43.44 -10.95
C SER A 78 -12.96 43.13 -11.15
N VAL A 79 -13.36 41.87 -10.96
CA VAL A 79 -14.76 41.42 -11.07
C VAL A 79 -15.62 42.05 -9.99
N CYS A 80 -15.13 42.12 -8.75
CA CYS A 80 -15.85 42.73 -7.63
C CYS A 80 -16.00 44.24 -7.80
N CYS A 81 -15.02 44.93 -8.37
CA CYS A 81 -15.15 46.36 -8.67
C CYS A 81 -16.27 46.60 -9.69
N VAL A 82 -16.28 45.87 -10.81
CA VAL A 82 -17.30 46.05 -11.85
C VAL A 82 -18.68 45.65 -11.35
N ILE A 83 -18.84 44.42 -10.84
CA ILE A 83 -20.13 43.91 -10.37
C ILE A 83 -20.58 44.66 -9.11
N GLY A 84 -19.66 44.97 -8.20
CA GLY A 84 -19.94 45.68 -6.96
C GLY A 84 -20.41 47.11 -7.19
N CYS A 85 -19.82 47.85 -8.13
CA CYS A 85 -20.32 49.16 -8.53
C CYS A 85 -21.75 49.08 -9.08
N ILE A 86 -22.04 48.11 -9.96
CA ILE A 86 -23.38 47.90 -10.51
C ILE A 86 -24.38 47.55 -9.39
N LEU A 87 -23.98 46.68 -8.47
CA LEU A 87 -24.84 46.16 -7.41
C LEU A 87 -25.10 47.21 -6.32
N THR A 88 -24.09 47.97 -5.90
CA THR A 88 -24.21 49.06 -4.92
C THR A 88 -25.05 50.22 -5.44
N LEU A 89 -24.73 50.73 -6.64
CA LEU A 89 -25.50 51.82 -7.26
C LEU A 89 -26.92 51.36 -7.64
N GLY A 90 -27.05 50.13 -8.15
CA GLY A 90 -28.33 49.53 -8.49
C GLY A 90 -29.24 49.38 -7.28
N LEU A 91 -28.72 48.91 -6.15
CA LEU A 91 -29.48 48.78 -4.90
C LEU A 91 -29.78 50.12 -4.23
N ALA A 92 -28.92 51.12 -4.39
CA ALA A 92 -29.18 52.46 -3.87
C ALA A 92 -30.34 53.14 -4.63
N PHE A 93 -30.26 53.19 -5.96
CA PHE A 93 -31.13 54.06 -6.75
C PHE A 93 -32.29 53.34 -7.47
N SER A 94 -32.17 52.05 -7.80
CA SER A 94 -33.19 51.36 -8.62
C SER A 94 -34.14 50.50 -7.77
N GLU A 95 -35.45 50.80 -7.82
CA GLU A 95 -36.48 49.96 -7.20
C GLU A 95 -36.58 48.57 -7.87
N LYS A 96 -36.32 48.51 -9.17
CA LYS A 96 -36.36 47.25 -9.94
C LYS A 96 -35.24 46.31 -9.49
N VAL A 97 -34.02 46.82 -9.36
CA VAL A 97 -32.85 46.04 -8.92
C VAL A 97 -33.03 45.58 -7.47
N ARG A 98 -33.46 46.49 -6.56
CA ARG A 98 -33.80 46.14 -5.17
C ARG A 98 -34.79 44.98 -5.11
N CYS A 99 -35.89 45.05 -5.86
CA CYS A 99 -36.88 44.00 -5.88
C CYS A 99 -36.30 42.65 -6.34
N ILE A 100 -35.52 42.62 -7.42
CA ILE A 100 -34.90 41.40 -7.93
C ILE A 100 -33.95 40.81 -6.88
N VAL A 101 -33.05 41.61 -6.30
CA VAL A 101 -32.08 41.12 -5.30
C VAL A 101 -32.76 40.65 -4.02
N PHE A 102 -33.81 41.32 -3.53
CA PHE A 102 -34.55 40.81 -2.37
C PHE A 102 -35.34 39.54 -2.67
N LEU A 103 -35.79 39.35 -3.91
CA LEU A 103 -36.47 38.13 -4.34
C LEU A 103 -35.52 36.95 -4.59
N THR A 104 -34.23 37.16 -4.84
CA THR A 104 -33.26 36.05 -4.95
C THR A 104 -32.98 35.41 -3.59
N LEU A 105 -33.00 36.18 -2.49
CA LEU A 105 -32.75 35.66 -1.13
C LEU A 105 -33.66 34.47 -0.76
N PRO A 106 -35.00 34.56 -0.84
CA PRO A 106 -35.89 33.41 -0.59
C PRO A 106 -35.67 32.23 -1.55
N GLN A 107 -35.20 32.48 -2.78
CA GLN A 107 -34.99 31.41 -3.77
C GLN A 107 -33.82 30.49 -3.39
N PHE A 108 -32.80 30.99 -2.68
CA PHE A 108 -31.74 30.17 -2.11
C PHE A 108 -32.26 29.17 -1.06
N PHE A 109 -33.33 29.53 -0.34
CA PHE A 109 -33.97 28.66 0.66
C PHE A 109 -35.12 27.81 0.09
N SER A 110 -35.39 27.92 -1.22
CA SER A 110 -36.35 27.05 -1.91
C SER A 110 -35.89 25.58 -1.86
N LYS A 111 -36.79 24.64 -2.20
CA LYS A 111 -36.42 23.21 -2.28
C LYS A 111 -35.23 22.98 -3.22
N ARG A 112 -35.21 23.66 -4.37
CA ARG A 112 -34.14 23.57 -5.37
C ARG A 112 -32.88 24.32 -4.93
N GLY A 113 -33.03 25.48 -4.28
CA GLY A 113 -31.92 26.23 -3.71
C GLY A 113 -31.18 25.44 -2.63
N ARG A 114 -31.90 24.74 -1.74
CA ARG A 114 -31.31 23.84 -0.73
C ARG A 114 -30.52 22.69 -1.36
N GLN A 115 -31.04 22.06 -2.40
CA GLN A 115 -30.31 21.02 -3.13
C GLN A 115 -29.00 21.56 -3.72
N ALA A 116 -29.02 22.76 -4.30
CA ALA A 116 -27.82 23.40 -4.82
C ALA A 116 -26.82 23.79 -3.71
N LEU A 117 -27.29 24.26 -2.56
CA LEU A 117 -26.42 24.55 -1.40
C LEU A 117 -25.76 23.29 -0.85
N ILE A 118 -26.49 22.17 -0.79
CA ILE A 118 -25.93 20.87 -0.37
C ILE A 118 -24.89 20.38 -1.39
N ALA A 119 -25.19 20.46 -2.69
CA ALA A 119 -24.24 20.11 -3.75
C ALA A 119 -22.98 21.00 -3.67
N TYR A 120 -23.16 22.29 -3.42
CA TYR A 120 -22.06 23.22 -3.22
C TYR A 120 -21.22 22.86 -1.97
N ALA A 121 -21.85 22.52 -0.85
CA ALA A 121 -21.13 22.05 0.34
C ALA A 121 -20.29 20.80 0.06
N LEU A 122 -20.81 19.84 -0.72
CA LEU A 122 -20.05 18.66 -1.16
C LEU A 122 -18.83 19.05 -1.99
N ILE A 123 -18.97 19.97 -2.95
CA ILE A 123 -17.85 20.50 -3.74
C ILE A 123 -16.76 21.06 -2.82
N LEU A 124 -17.14 21.85 -1.80
CA LEU A 124 -16.20 22.46 -0.87
C LEU A 124 -15.41 21.45 -0.04
N THR A 125 -16.08 20.40 0.43
CA THR A 125 -15.40 19.31 1.14
C THR A 125 -14.40 18.58 0.25
N MET A 126 -14.66 18.54 -1.06
CA MET A 126 -13.80 17.89 -2.04
C MET A 126 -12.64 18.76 -2.53
N THR A 127 -12.79 20.08 -2.61
CA THR A 127 -11.72 20.97 -3.09
C THR A 127 -10.72 21.34 -2.02
N GLY A 128 -11.12 21.38 -0.74
CA GLY A 128 -10.23 21.69 0.39
C GLY A 128 -9.67 20.43 1.07
N PRO A 129 -10.41 19.81 2.00
CA PRO A 129 -9.96 18.64 2.76
C PRO A 129 -9.40 17.49 1.91
N THR A 130 -10.04 17.12 0.79
CA THR A 130 -9.54 16.02 -0.04
C THR A 130 -8.18 16.33 -0.67
N LYS A 131 -7.92 17.57 -1.08
CA LYS A 131 -6.58 17.96 -1.58
C LYS A 131 -5.53 17.83 -0.48
N ASN A 132 -5.88 18.20 0.75
CA ASN A 132 -5.01 18.03 1.92
C ASN A 132 -4.76 16.55 2.24
N ILE A 133 -5.81 15.71 2.18
CA ILE A 133 -5.70 14.26 2.37
C ILE A 133 -4.77 13.66 1.31
N LEU A 134 -4.92 14.04 0.05
CA LEU A 134 -4.04 13.56 -1.03
C LEU A 134 -2.58 13.97 -0.82
N ASN A 135 -2.33 15.19 -0.32
CA ASN A 135 -0.98 15.63 0.03
C ASN A 135 -0.42 14.85 1.22
N ASN A 136 -1.21 14.66 2.27
CA ASN A 136 -0.82 13.87 3.44
C ASN A 136 -0.58 12.40 3.10
N MET A 137 -1.35 11.82 2.16
CA MET A 137 -1.09 10.49 1.63
C MET A 137 0.26 10.43 0.90
N GLY A 138 0.63 11.49 0.17
CA GLY A 138 1.96 11.61 -0.44
C GLY A 138 3.08 11.56 0.61
N ILE A 139 2.99 12.44 1.61
CA ILE A 139 3.96 12.50 2.71
C ILE A 139 4.01 11.19 3.49
N MET A 140 2.85 10.57 3.75
CA MET A 140 2.75 9.27 4.42
C MET A 140 3.44 8.16 3.61
N SER A 141 3.23 8.13 2.29
CA SER A 141 3.85 7.16 1.39
C SER A 141 5.38 7.30 1.39
N GLU A 142 5.89 8.54 1.31
CA GLU A 142 7.32 8.84 1.41
C GLU A 142 7.90 8.47 2.79
N SER A 143 7.17 8.76 3.86
CA SER A 143 7.57 8.39 5.24
C SER A 143 7.65 6.88 5.41
N LEU A 144 6.71 6.13 4.81
CA LEU A 144 6.72 4.67 4.82
C LEU A 144 7.91 4.11 4.04
N ALA A 145 8.26 4.69 2.88
CA ALA A 145 9.47 4.31 2.14
C ALA A 145 10.74 4.53 2.97
N CYS A 146 10.85 5.68 3.65
CA CYS A 146 11.97 5.97 4.56
C CYS A 146 12.04 4.96 5.72
N GLY A 147 10.90 4.67 6.37
CA GLY A 147 10.84 3.67 7.44
C GLY A 147 11.25 2.27 6.98
N GLN A 148 10.88 1.87 5.76
CA GLN A 148 11.30 0.60 5.17
C GLN A 148 12.80 0.58 4.83
N GLU A 149 13.38 1.69 4.36
CA GLU A 149 14.83 1.78 4.16
C GLU A 149 15.59 1.68 5.48
N GLN A 150 15.11 2.33 6.53
CA GLN A 150 15.70 2.24 7.87
C GLN A 150 15.64 0.80 8.40
N LEU A 151 14.49 0.12 8.25
CA LEU A 151 14.35 -1.29 8.62
C LEU A 151 15.30 -2.19 7.83
N LYS A 152 15.45 -1.96 6.53
CA LYS A 152 16.41 -2.68 5.67
C LYS A 152 17.85 -2.46 6.13
N SER A 153 18.20 -1.25 6.53
CA SER A 153 19.52 -0.92 7.07
C SER A 153 19.78 -1.66 8.39
N ALA A 154 18.84 -1.62 9.33
CA ALA A 154 18.94 -2.33 10.61
C ALA A 154 19.04 -3.86 10.42
N LEU A 155 18.23 -4.43 9.51
CA LEU A 155 18.29 -5.86 9.17
C LEU A 155 19.66 -6.27 8.61
N ARG A 156 20.26 -5.45 7.74
CA ARG A 156 21.61 -5.72 7.22
C ARG A 156 22.65 -5.75 8.34
N GLN A 157 22.59 -4.80 9.27
CA GLN A 157 23.51 -4.77 10.42
C GLN A 157 23.37 -6.04 11.27
N ILE A 158 22.14 -6.46 11.58
CA ILE A 158 21.89 -7.68 12.35
C ILE A 158 22.40 -8.92 11.60
N LEU A 159 22.12 -9.03 10.29
CA LEU A 159 22.58 -10.15 9.46
C LEU A 159 24.12 -10.21 9.40
N ASP A 160 24.81 -9.07 9.34
CA ASP A 160 26.26 -9.05 9.33
C ASP A 160 26.86 -9.47 10.67
N VAL A 161 26.23 -9.12 11.80
CA VAL A 161 26.61 -9.63 13.12
C VAL A 161 26.39 -11.15 13.20
N ILE A 162 25.26 -11.67 12.70
CA ILE A 162 24.96 -13.11 12.70
C ILE A 162 25.95 -13.89 11.82
N LYS A 163 26.43 -13.33 10.70
CA LYS A 163 27.39 -14.02 9.82
C LYS A 163 28.77 -14.23 10.45
N LYS A 164 29.23 -13.30 11.30
CA LYS A 164 30.57 -13.36 11.91
C LYS A 164 30.91 -14.70 12.59
N PRO A 165 30.08 -15.25 13.51
CA PRO A 165 30.37 -16.53 14.15
C PRO A 165 30.45 -17.69 13.17
N PHE A 166 29.60 -17.73 12.13
CA PHE A 166 29.64 -18.80 11.13
C PHE A 166 30.93 -18.77 10.29
N VAL A 167 31.43 -17.58 9.96
CA VAL A 167 32.73 -17.42 9.29
C VAL A 167 33.86 -17.92 10.19
N ALA A 168 33.86 -17.54 11.47
CA ALA A 168 34.87 -18.01 12.43
C ALA A 168 34.85 -19.54 12.63
N ILE A 169 33.66 -20.15 12.74
CA ILE A 169 33.51 -21.61 12.84
C ILE A 169 34.05 -22.30 11.57
N LYS A 170 33.71 -21.78 10.39
CA LYS A 170 34.23 -22.31 9.12
C LYS A 170 35.76 -22.27 9.09
N ASP A 171 36.36 -21.17 9.52
CA ASP A 171 37.82 -21.01 9.52
C ASP A 171 38.50 -21.93 10.54
N ALA A 172 37.90 -22.11 11.73
CA ALA A 172 38.37 -23.06 12.73
C ALA A 172 38.32 -24.51 12.19
N ILE A 173 37.21 -24.92 11.58
CA ILE A 173 37.08 -26.25 10.97
C ILE A 173 38.09 -26.41 9.83
N LYS A 174 38.31 -25.38 9.01
CA LYS A 174 39.31 -25.41 7.93
C LYS A 174 40.72 -25.62 8.47
N ALA A 175 41.06 -25.02 9.62
CA ALA A 175 42.33 -25.24 10.30
C ALA A 175 42.49 -26.69 10.79
N VAL A 176 41.44 -27.25 11.43
CA VAL A 176 41.42 -28.66 11.87
C VAL A 176 41.60 -29.61 10.68
N VAL A 177 40.85 -29.40 9.59
CA VAL A 177 40.95 -30.22 8.38
C VAL A 177 42.35 -30.14 7.76
N LYS A 178 42.98 -28.96 7.78
CA LYS A 178 44.38 -28.80 7.31
C LYS A 178 45.34 -29.61 8.18
N ALA A 179 45.21 -29.55 9.51
CA ALA A 179 46.04 -30.31 10.44
C ALA A 179 45.87 -31.84 10.23
N VAL A 180 44.63 -32.32 10.12
CA VAL A 180 44.32 -33.74 9.86
C VAL A 180 44.92 -34.20 8.52
N LYS A 181 44.83 -33.37 7.48
CA LYS A 181 45.38 -33.69 6.17
C LYS A 181 46.91 -33.84 6.19
N GLU A 182 47.61 -33.00 6.95
CA GLU A 182 49.06 -33.13 7.16
C GLU A 182 49.42 -34.42 7.92
N ILE A 183 48.66 -34.77 8.96
CA ILE A 183 48.85 -36.03 9.71
C ILE A 183 48.67 -37.24 8.80
N ILE A 184 47.59 -37.29 8.01
CA ILE A 184 47.32 -38.39 7.06
C ILE A 184 48.43 -38.50 6.02
N LYS A 185 48.98 -37.37 5.55
CA LYS A 185 50.11 -37.35 4.60
C LYS A 185 51.34 -38.05 5.20
N LYS A 186 51.70 -37.72 6.44
CA LYS A 186 52.81 -38.38 7.16
C LYS A 186 52.59 -39.89 7.30
N ILE A 187 51.38 -40.31 7.71
CA ILE A 187 51.03 -41.73 7.86
C ILE A 187 51.16 -42.46 6.51
N LYS A 188 50.66 -41.85 5.43
CA LYS A 188 50.75 -42.41 4.08
C LYS A 188 52.20 -42.58 3.62
N ASP A 189 53.07 -41.61 3.90
CA ASP A 189 54.49 -41.70 3.56
C ASP A 189 55.19 -42.84 4.32
N ILE A 190 54.87 -43.02 5.61
CA ILE A 190 55.37 -44.14 6.42
C ILE A 190 54.90 -45.48 5.85
N LEU A 191 53.60 -45.63 5.55
CA LEU A 191 53.04 -46.85 4.98
C LEU A 191 53.63 -47.19 3.60
N ILE A 192 53.94 -46.19 2.77
CA ILE A 192 54.62 -46.38 1.48
C ILE A 192 56.06 -46.85 1.69
N LYS A 193 56.76 -46.34 2.71
CA LYS A 193 58.11 -46.83 3.08
C LYS A 193 58.05 -48.29 3.53
N ILE A 194 57.14 -48.62 4.45
CA ILE A 194 56.95 -50.01 4.94
C ILE A 194 56.63 -50.95 3.78
N LYS A 195 55.73 -50.55 2.86
CA LYS A 195 55.45 -51.31 1.64
C LYS A 195 56.72 -51.61 0.84
N ARG A 196 57.57 -50.60 0.63
CA ARG A 196 58.81 -50.76 -0.16
C ARG A 196 59.75 -51.77 0.51
N VAL A 197 59.89 -51.70 1.82
CA VAL A 197 60.71 -52.66 2.59
C VAL A 197 60.14 -54.07 2.47
N ILE A 198 58.84 -54.28 2.71
CA ILE A 198 58.22 -55.60 2.62
C ILE A 198 58.34 -56.18 1.21
N MET A 199 58.10 -55.37 0.17
CA MET A 199 58.25 -55.82 -1.21
C MET A 199 59.70 -56.18 -1.54
N ALA A 200 60.68 -55.38 -1.10
CA ALA A 200 62.09 -55.69 -1.29
C ALA A 200 62.47 -57.02 -0.61
N ILE A 201 62.01 -57.27 0.62
CA ILE A 201 62.22 -58.55 1.31
C ILE A 201 61.62 -59.70 0.50
N LEU A 202 60.39 -59.55 0.02
CA LEU A 202 59.74 -60.57 -0.80
C LEU A 202 60.46 -60.82 -2.12
N ASP A 203 61.02 -59.78 -2.75
CA ASP A 203 61.78 -59.90 -4.00
C ASP A 203 63.12 -60.62 -3.75
N VAL A 204 63.80 -60.34 -2.63
CA VAL A 204 65.02 -61.07 -2.21
C VAL A 204 64.70 -62.53 -1.93
N ILE A 205 63.66 -62.81 -1.15
CA ILE A 205 63.22 -64.19 -0.86
C ILE A 205 62.92 -64.91 -2.19
N LYS A 206 62.16 -64.28 -3.09
CA LYS A 206 61.86 -64.85 -4.40
C LYS A 206 63.13 -65.12 -5.21
N ALA A 207 64.09 -64.21 -5.23
CA ALA A 207 65.36 -64.40 -5.93
C ALA A 207 66.16 -65.57 -5.36
N VAL A 208 66.23 -65.71 -4.02
CA VAL A 208 66.89 -66.84 -3.34
C VAL A 208 66.23 -68.17 -3.72
N PHE A 209 64.89 -68.26 -3.65
CA PHE A 209 64.19 -69.48 -4.02
C PHE A 209 64.24 -69.79 -5.52
N GLN A 210 64.28 -68.78 -6.39
CA GLN A 210 64.50 -68.97 -7.83
C GLN A 210 65.92 -69.47 -8.14
N PHE A 211 66.93 -68.95 -7.44
CA PHE A 211 68.30 -69.44 -7.55
C PHE A 211 68.41 -70.89 -7.05
N LEU A 212 67.79 -71.18 -5.90
CA LEU A 212 67.74 -72.53 -5.34
C LEU A 212 67.03 -73.50 -6.31
N GLY A 213 65.94 -73.07 -6.95
CA GLY A 213 65.26 -73.83 -7.99
C GLY A 213 66.12 -74.09 -9.24
N LYS A 214 67.03 -73.17 -9.61
CA LYS A 214 67.99 -73.40 -10.71
C LYS A 214 69.05 -74.44 -10.34
N ILE A 215 69.61 -74.38 -9.14
CA ILE A 215 70.58 -75.38 -8.64
C ILE A 215 69.92 -76.76 -8.53
N LEU A 216 68.66 -76.80 -8.10
CA LEU A 216 67.86 -78.02 -7.94
C LEU A 216 67.18 -78.47 -9.24
N SER A 217 67.57 -77.92 -10.40
CA SER A 217 67.14 -78.43 -11.71
C SER A 217 67.53 -79.89 -11.96
N ILE A 218 68.44 -80.43 -11.13
CA ILE A 218 68.77 -81.85 -11.08
C ILE A 218 67.59 -82.71 -10.59
N CYS A 219 66.64 -82.12 -9.86
CA CYS A 219 65.40 -82.73 -9.36
C CYS A 219 64.27 -82.66 -10.42
N ASN A 220 64.58 -82.92 -11.69
CA ASN A 220 63.62 -82.80 -12.77
C ASN A 220 62.62 -83.97 -12.73
N LYS A 221 61.33 -83.68 -12.97
CA LYS A 221 60.28 -84.71 -13.05
C LYS A 221 60.56 -85.76 -14.13
N GLU A 222 61.31 -85.42 -15.17
CA GLU A 222 61.69 -86.37 -16.23
C GLU A 222 62.90 -87.26 -15.89
N LEU A 223 63.71 -86.91 -14.88
CA LEU A 223 64.98 -87.60 -14.59
C LEU A 223 65.00 -88.37 -13.27
N GLY A 224 63.95 -88.26 -12.44
CA GLY A 224 63.90 -88.88 -11.11
C GLY A 224 64.71 -88.11 -10.06
N THR A 225 64.76 -88.62 -8.83
CA THR A 225 65.56 -87.98 -7.77
C THR A 225 67.07 -88.19 -7.98
N PRO A 226 67.95 -87.33 -7.41
CA PRO A 226 69.40 -87.55 -7.42
C PRO A 226 69.83 -88.98 -7.07
N PHE A 227 69.20 -89.57 -6.05
CA PHE A 227 69.43 -90.96 -5.66
C PHE A 227 69.01 -91.95 -6.75
N GLU A 228 67.80 -91.82 -7.28
CA GLU A 228 67.30 -92.68 -8.36
C GLU A 228 68.17 -92.59 -9.60
N ARG A 229 68.60 -91.38 -9.97
CA ARG A 229 69.48 -91.17 -11.13
C ARG A 229 70.85 -91.83 -10.93
N CYS A 230 71.41 -91.74 -9.73
CA CYS A 230 72.68 -92.40 -9.41
C CYS A 230 72.53 -93.93 -9.42
N SER A 231 71.51 -94.48 -8.74
CA SER A 231 71.27 -95.93 -8.67
C SER A 231 71.05 -96.52 -10.06
N ARG A 232 70.26 -95.84 -10.90
CA ARG A 232 69.94 -96.29 -12.26
C ARG A 232 71.17 -96.47 -13.15
N VAL A 233 72.19 -95.64 -13.01
CA VAL A 233 73.43 -95.78 -13.80
C VAL A 233 74.17 -97.07 -13.43
N PHE A 234 74.25 -97.39 -12.13
CA PHE A 234 74.88 -98.64 -11.69
C PHE A 234 74.03 -99.86 -12.02
N GLU A 235 72.71 -99.79 -11.85
CA GLU A 235 71.80 -100.86 -12.25
C GLU A 235 71.90 -101.16 -13.75
N THR A 236 71.91 -100.12 -14.60
CA THR A 236 72.06 -100.27 -16.06
C THR A 236 73.42 -100.86 -16.43
N ALA A 237 74.50 -100.41 -15.78
CA ALA A 237 75.84 -100.96 -16.02
C ALA A 237 75.94 -102.44 -15.62
N VAL A 238 75.27 -102.85 -14.54
CA VAL A 238 75.23 -104.26 -14.12
C VAL A 238 74.44 -105.11 -15.11
N THR A 239 73.27 -104.62 -15.58
CA THR A 239 72.46 -105.34 -16.57
C THR A 239 73.18 -105.47 -17.93
N ASP A 240 73.86 -104.41 -18.37
CA ASP A 240 74.63 -104.42 -19.63
C ASP A 240 75.84 -105.36 -19.56
N CYS A 241 76.49 -105.43 -18.39
CA CYS A 241 77.56 -106.39 -18.13
C CYS A 241 77.07 -107.83 -18.20
N GLN A 242 75.92 -108.14 -17.56
CA GLN A 242 75.32 -109.47 -17.60
C GLN A 242 74.88 -109.88 -19.00
N ALA A 243 74.34 -108.94 -19.79
CA ALA A 243 73.94 -109.18 -21.17
C ALA A 243 75.14 -109.46 -22.10
N SER A 244 76.27 -108.79 -21.87
CA SER A 244 77.45 -108.89 -22.75
C SER A 244 78.36 -110.09 -22.45
N LEU A 245 78.48 -110.53 -21.19
CA LEU A 245 79.45 -111.56 -20.77
C LEU A 245 78.89 -112.99 -20.69
N GLY A 246 77.56 -113.18 -20.80
CA GLY A 246 76.93 -114.49 -20.73
C GLY A 246 77.03 -115.16 -19.34
N SER A 247 76.18 -116.15 -19.08
CA SER A 247 75.89 -116.67 -17.73
C SER A 247 77.11 -117.22 -16.96
N PHE A 248 78.21 -117.57 -17.65
CA PHE A 248 79.40 -118.21 -17.06
C PHE A 248 80.25 -117.27 -16.17
N PHE A 249 80.26 -115.95 -16.42
CA PHE A 249 81.04 -114.95 -15.65
C PHE A 249 80.17 -113.92 -14.90
N GLY A 250 78.89 -114.22 -14.70
CA GLY A 250 77.92 -113.28 -14.11
C GLY A 250 78.25 -112.80 -12.68
N TRP A 251 79.07 -113.55 -11.94
CA TRP A 251 79.46 -113.21 -10.56
C TRP A 251 80.27 -111.90 -10.48
N ALA A 252 81.08 -111.59 -11.49
CA ALA A 252 81.90 -110.38 -11.52
C ALA A 252 81.06 -109.10 -11.76
N CYS A 253 79.98 -109.22 -12.55
CA CYS A 253 79.07 -108.10 -12.83
C CYS A 253 78.25 -107.68 -11.60
N SER A 254 77.95 -108.61 -10.69
CA SER A 254 77.18 -108.32 -9.47
C SER A 254 77.90 -107.40 -8.47
N LEU A 255 79.22 -107.20 -8.62
CA LEU A 255 79.98 -106.24 -7.80
C LEU A 255 79.49 -104.79 -8.01
N GLY A 256 78.89 -104.48 -9.16
CA GLY A 256 78.29 -103.17 -9.43
C GLY A 256 77.10 -102.83 -8.52
N TYR A 257 76.37 -103.82 -7.98
CA TYR A 257 75.32 -103.56 -6.99
C TYR A 257 75.89 -103.04 -5.66
N LEU A 258 77.10 -103.46 -5.28
CA LEU A 258 77.77 -102.99 -4.05
C LEU A 258 78.35 -101.58 -4.22
N LEU A 259 78.67 -101.17 -5.45
CA LEU A 259 79.04 -99.78 -5.75
C LEU A 259 77.84 -98.83 -5.76
N SER A 260 76.61 -99.32 -6.02
CA SER A 260 75.39 -98.51 -5.93
C SER A 260 75.14 -97.92 -4.53
N THR A 261 75.72 -98.49 -3.47
CA THR A 261 75.65 -97.92 -2.11
C THR A 261 76.28 -96.53 -1.99
N VAL A 262 77.22 -96.18 -2.89
CA VAL A 262 77.80 -94.82 -2.97
C VAL A 262 76.71 -93.78 -3.30
N CYS A 263 75.63 -94.19 -3.97
CA CYS A 263 74.49 -93.31 -4.29
C CYS A 263 73.70 -92.85 -3.06
N TYR A 264 73.82 -93.51 -1.90
CA TYR A 264 73.18 -93.01 -0.68
C TYR A 264 73.71 -91.64 -0.24
N ILE A 265 74.91 -91.24 -0.68
CA ILE A 265 75.49 -89.92 -0.42
C ILE A 265 74.60 -88.81 -0.98
N VAL A 266 73.89 -89.07 -2.10
CA VAL A 266 73.03 -88.08 -2.74
C VAL A 266 71.57 -88.12 -2.28
N LYS A 267 71.18 -89.09 -1.43
CA LYS A 267 69.80 -89.24 -0.92
C LYS A 267 69.27 -88.03 -0.12
N PRO A 268 70.08 -87.29 0.68
CA PRO A 268 69.61 -86.07 1.34
C PRO A 268 69.13 -84.96 0.40
N PHE A 269 69.61 -84.95 -0.86
CA PHE A 269 69.17 -83.96 -1.85
C PHE A 269 67.70 -84.17 -2.27
N ASP A 270 67.17 -85.39 -2.18
CA ASP A 270 65.76 -85.69 -2.49
C ASP A 270 64.79 -84.95 -1.55
N LEU A 271 65.15 -84.82 -0.26
CA LEU A 271 64.38 -84.06 0.72
C LEU A 271 64.38 -82.56 0.39
N ILE A 272 65.49 -82.06 -0.12
CA ILE A 272 65.65 -80.67 -0.57
C ILE A 272 64.79 -80.41 -1.82
N CYS A 273 64.71 -81.36 -2.75
CA CYS A 273 63.87 -81.26 -3.95
C CYS A 273 62.39 -81.01 -3.60
N MET A 274 61.83 -81.76 -2.64
CA MET A 274 60.44 -81.59 -2.19
C MET A 274 60.20 -80.27 -1.46
N LEU A 275 61.15 -79.87 -0.61
CA LEU A 275 61.00 -78.69 0.24
C LEU A 275 61.03 -77.39 -0.57
N VAL A 276 61.84 -77.32 -1.63
CA VAL A 276 61.96 -76.11 -2.47
C VAL A 276 60.78 -75.93 -3.44
N ASP A 277 60.25 -77.01 -4.01
CA ASP A 277 59.07 -76.93 -4.89
C ASP A 277 57.83 -76.45 -4.12
N PHE A 278 57.64 -76.96 -2.89
CA PHE A 278 56.54 -76.55 -2.03
C PHE A 278 56.61 -75.06 -1.64
N ILE A 279 57.79 -74.56 -1.24
CA ILE A 279 57.94 -73.18 -0.76
C ILE A 279 57.84 -72.15 -1.91
N SER A 280 58.49 -72.43 -3.04
CA SER A 280 58.57 -71.49 -4.15
C SER A 280 57.22 -71.23 -4.82
N ASN A 281 56.42 -72.28 -5.03
CA ASN A 281 55.17 -72.20 -5.77
C ASN A 281 53.96 -71.92 -4.87
N SER A 282 53.88 -72.54 -3.68
CA SER A 282 52.67 -72.46 -2.85
C SER A 282 52.71 -71.32 -1.83
N ILE A 283 53.86 -71.03 -1.21
CA ILE A 283 53.92 -70.09 -0.09
C ILE A 283 54.17 -68.66 -0.56
N ILE A 284 55.24 -68.44 -1.34
CA ILE A 284 55.69 -67.08 -1.71
C ILE A 284 54.63 -66.36 -2.57
N GLY A 285 54.05 -67.06 -3.55
CA GLY A 285 53.02 -66.49 -4.43
C GLY A 285 51.76 -66.04 -3.67
N VAL A 286 51.33 -66.82 -2.66
CA VAL A 286 50.16 -66.52 -1.83
C VAL A 286 50.43 -65.33 -0.91
N VAL A 287 51.60 -65.29 -0.26
CA VAL A 287 52.01 -64.19 0.63
C VAL A 287 52.07 -62.86 -0.12
N VAL A 288 52.72 -62.82 -1.30
CA VAL A 288 52.80 -61.60 -2.12
C VAL A 288 51.41 -61.07 -2.50
N ARG A 289 50.48 -61.98 -2.86
CA ARG A 289 49.12 -61.60 -3.24
C ARG A 289 48.34 -61.03 -2.05
N LYS A 290 48.42 -61.67 -0.89
CA LYS A 290 47.74 -61.22 0.35
C LYS A 290 48.28 -59.87 0.83
N VAL A 291 49.59 -59.66 0.81
CA VAL A 291 50.23 -58.37 1.17
C VAL A 291 49.78 -57.25 0.22
N LYS A 292 49.72 -57.49 -1.09
CA LYS A 292 49.24 -56.48 -2.05
C LYS A 292 47.78 -56.08 -1.82
N ILE A 293 46.92 -57.03 -1.46
CA ILE A 293 45.51 -56.78 -1.15
C ILE A 293 45.39 -55.95 0.13
N PHE A 294 46.08 -56.34 1.20
CA PHE A 294 46.11 -55.62 2.47
C PHE A 294 46.53 -54.15 2.29
N ILE A 295 47.62 -53.91 1.55
CA ILE A 295 48.11 -52.56 1.26
C ILE A 295 47.10 -51.72 0.48
N ARG A 296 46.32 -52.34 -0.42
CA ARG A 296 45.26 -51.65 -1.16
C ARG A 296 44.15 -51.19 -0.22
N HIS A 297 43.70 -52.06 0.69
CA HIS A 297 42.68 -51.74 1.69
C HIS A 297 43.13 -50.63 2.64
N VAL A 298 44.38 -50.71 3.12
CA VAL A 298 44.97 -49.67 3.95
C VAL A 298 44.95 -48.32 3.22
N LYS A 299 45.36 -48.28 1.94
CA LYS A 299 45.37 -47.02 1.15
C LYS A 299 43.97 -46.41 0.98
N THR A 300 42.93 -47.23 0.83
CA THR A 300 41.54 -46.75 0.68
C THR A 300 40.94 -46.30 2.01
N MET A 301 41.32 -46.94 3.12
CA MET A 301 40.83 -46.60 4.47
C MET A 301 41.30 -45.22 4.94
N PHE A 302 42.46 -44.75 4.47
CA PHE A 302 43.00 -43.41 4.77
C PHE A 302 42.63 -42.33 3.73
N TYR A 303 41.68 -42.58 2.81
CA TYR A 303 41.24 -41.57 1.84
C TYR A 303 40.16 -40.66 2.44
N VAL A 304 40.53 -39.42 2.79
CA VAL A 304 39.60 -38.41 3.34
C VAL A 304 39.23 -37.38 2.28
N ARG A 305 37.95 -37.29 1.91
CA ARG A 305 37.38 -36.27 1.02
C ARG A 305 36.31 -35.46 1.77
N ILE A 306 36.69 -34.29 2.26
CA ILE A 306 35.76 -33.38 2.94
C ILE A 306 35.26 -32.34 1.95
N LYS A 307 33.94 -32.29 1.74
CA LYS A 307 33.27 -31.24 0.95
C LYS A 307 32.48 -30.36 1.91
N PHE A 308 32.85 -29.08 2.01
CA PHE A 308 32.04 -28.08 2.70
C PHE A 308 31.09 -27.45 1.68
N SER A 309 29.79 -27.67 1.87
CA SER A 309 28.75 -26.93 1.17
C SER A 309 28.11 -25.97 2.16
N HIS A 310 28.16 -24.68 1.88
CA HIS A 310 27.60 -23.62 2.71
C HIS A 310 26.84 -22.68 1.80
N SER A 311 25.51 -22.79 1.78
CA SER A 311 24.63 -21.94 0.98
C SER A 311 23.85 -20.98 1.88
N PHE A 312 24.48 -19.87 2.25
CA PHE A 312 23.74 -18.72 2.78
C PHE A 312 23.64 -17.67 1.67
N HIS A 313 22.68 -17.85 0.77
CA HIS A 313 22.31 -16.83 -0.20
C HIS A 313 21.18 -15.99 0.38
N PHE A 314 21.52 -14.90 1.08
CA PHE A 314 20.56 -13.86 1.38
C PHE A 314 20.60 -12.82 0.27
N GLN A 315 19.88 -13.08 -0.81
CA GLN A 315 19.81 -12.18 -1.96
C GLN A 315 18.49 -11.41 -1.88
N SER A 316 18.55 -10.18 -1.39
CA SER A 316 17.41 -9.25 -1.40
C SER A 316 17.27 -8.66 -2.81
N ASN A 317 16.79 -9.45 -3.77
CA ASN A 317 16.39 -8.95 -5.08
C ASN A 317 15.05 -8.20 -4.95
N SER A 318 15.10 -6.97 -4.44
CA SER A 318 13.97 -6.05 -4.57
C SER A 318 13.94 -5.56 -6.01
N SER A 319 12.87 -5.89 -6.74
CA SER A 319 12.64 -5.47 -8.13
C SER A 319 12.40 -3.96 -8.28
N LYS A 320 12.14 -3.26 -7.17
CA LYS A 320 11.94 -1.81 -7.09
C LYS A 320 12.54 -1.22 -5.83
N SER A 321 12.94 0.05 -5.90
CA SER A 321 13.30 0.84 -4.73
C SER A 321 12.07 1.15 -3.87
N MET A 322 12.23 1.28 -2.56
CA MET A 322 11.12 1.66 -1.65
C MET A 322 10.55 3.04 -2.04
N LYS A 323 11.41 3.93 -2.55
CA LYS A 323 10.99 5.24 -3.10
C LYS A 323 10.08 5.11 -4.33
N GLU A 324 10.43 4.23 -5.27
CA GLU A 324 9.61 3.98 -6.47
C GLU A 324 8.26 3.34 -6.11
N VAL A 325 8.22 2.51 -5.07
CA VAL A 325 6.97 1.95 -4.54
C VAL A 325 6.09 3.06 -3.98
N ALA A 326 6.67 3.99 -3.20
CA ALA A 326 5.92 5.12 -2.66
C ALA A 326 5.36 6.05 -3.74
N GLU A 327 6.16 6.39 -4.75
CA GLU A 327 5.73 7.18 -5.90
C GLU A 327 4.62 6.47 -6.70
N GLY A 328 4.73 5.14 -6.85
CA GLY A 328 3.72 4.30 -7.49
C GLY A 328 2.36 4.35 -6.76
N ILE A 329 2.36 4.23 -5.42
CA ILE A 329 1.15 4.31 -4.59
C ILE A 329 0.46 5.66 -4.78
N VAL A 330 1.22 6.76 -4.71
CA VAL A 330 0.67 8.12 -4.91
C VAL A 330 0.12 8.29 -6.32
N GLY A 331 0.83 7.78 -7.32
CA GLY A 331 0.39 7.78 -8.71
C GLY A 331 -0.94 7.04 -8.91
N GLU A 332 -1.10 5.87 -8.30
CA GLU A 332 -2.32 5.09 -8.40
C GLU A 332 -3.50 5.76 -7.68
N VAL A 333 -3.29 6.28 -6.47
CA VAL A 333 -4.31 7.03 -5.72
C VAL A 333 -4.77 8.26 -6.51
N LYS A 334 -3.83 9.01 -7.11
CA LYS A 334 -4.15 10.16 -7.95
C LYS A 334 -4.95 9.75 -9.19
N THR A 335 -4.62 8.62 -9.80
CA THR A 335 -5.32 8.09 -10.98
C THR A 335 -6.75 7.69 -10.65
N ARG A 336 -6.97 6.98 -9.54
CA ARG A 336 -8.33 6.60 -9.09
C ARG A 336 -9.16 7.82 -8.68
N THR A 337 -8.53 8.82 -8.08
CA THR A 337 -9.22 10.04 -7.62
C THR A 337 -9.47 11.04 -8.75
N ARG A 338 -8.80 10.91 -9.90
CA ARG A 338 -8.94 11.80 -11.06
C ARG A 338 -10.40 11.93 -11.52
N GLY A 339 -11.13 10.82 -11.62
CA GLY A 339 -12.53 10.83 -12.05
C GLY A 339 -13.41 11.66 -11.09
N ILE A 340 -13.19 11.52 -9.79
CA ILE A 340 -13.90 12.29 -8.76
C ILE A 340 -13.58 13.78 -8.89
N VAL A 341 -12.31 14.15 -9.08
CA VAL A 341 -11.90 15.54 -9.29
C VAL A 341 -12.53 16.14 -10.56
N SER A 342 -12.59 15.38 -11.65
CA SER A 342 -13.23 15.81 -12.90
C SER A 342 -14.74 16.04 -12.72
N VAL A 343 -15.43 15.18 -11.96
CA VAL A 343 -16.84 15.37 -11.62
C VAL A 343 -17.04 16.65 -10.80
N VAL A 344 -16.18 16.93 -9.83
CA VAL A 344 -16.21 18.17 -9.04
C VAL A 344 -16.00 19.40 -9.93
N GLN A 345 -15.09 19.35 -10.90
CA GLN A 345 -14.88 20.43 -11.87
C GLN A 345 -16.12 20.67 -12.75
N PHE A 346 -16.78 19.60 -13.21
CA PHE A 346 -18.04 19.70 -13.95
C PHE A 346 -19.13 20.38 -13.10
N PHE A 347 -19.29 19.97 -11.84
CA PHE A 347 -20.27 20.58 -10.94
C PHE A 347 -19.95 22.04 -10.62
N ASN A 348 -18.67 22.44 -10.54
CA ASN A 348 -18.29 23.85 -10.43
C ASN A 348 -18.74 24.67 -11.64
N CYS A 349 -18.56 24.15 -12.86
CA CYS A 349 -19.07 24.78 -14.07
C CYS A 349 -20.61 24.86 -14.05
N ALA A 350 -21.29 23.76 -13.72
CA ALA A 350 -22.75 23.72 -13.63
C ALA A 350 -23.31 24.66 -12.55
N ALA A 351 -22.59 24.88 -11.44
CA ALA A 351 -22.99 25.82 -10.39
C ALA A 351 -23.09 27.26 -10.91
N SER A 352 -22.17 27.69 -11.80
CA SER A 352 -22.24 29.01 -12.43
C SER A 352 -23.51 29.21 -13.27
N LEU A 353 -23.93 28.18 -14.02
CA LEU A 353 -25.17 28.18 -14.79
C LEU A 353 -26.40 28.20 -13.88
N PHE A 354 -26.33 27.54 -12.72
CA PHE A 354 -27.40 27.54 -11.74
C PHE A 354 -27.68 28.94 -11.16
N PHE A 355 -26.66 29.74 -10.87
CA PHE A 355 -26.85 31.12 -10.42
C PHE A 355 -27.56 31.99 -11.47
N LEU A 356 -27.17 31.87 -12.74
CA LEU A 356 -27.84 32.55 -13.85
C LEU A 356 -29.30 32.10 -13.99
N PHE A 357 -29.56 30.80 -13.85
CA PHE A 357 -30.91 30.24 -13.87
C PHE A 357 -31.78 30.75 -12.71
N LEU A 358 -31.23 30.91 -11.50
CA LEU A 358 -31.94 31.50 -10.36
C LEU A 358 -32.32 32.95 -10.63
N ILE A 359 -31.41 33.76 -11.18
CA ILE A 359 -31.69 35.15 -11.55
C ILE A 359 -32.79 35.21 -12.61
N TYR A 360 -32.70 34.38 -13.65
CA TYR A 360 -33.74 34.27 -14.68
C TYR A 360 -35.11 33.94 -14.07
N ARG A 361 -35.17 32.98 -13.14
CA ARG A 361 -36.42 32.61 -12.45
C ARG A 361 -37.04 33.78 -11.68
N VAL A 362 -36.23 34.60 -11.02
CA VAL A 362 -36.71 35.78 -10.30
C VAL A 362 -37.22 36.84 -11.27
N ILE A 363 -36.53 37.06 -12.38
CA ILE A 363 -36.97 38.01 -13.41
C ILE A 363 -38.28 37.55 -14.05
N ASP A 364 -38.39 36.28 -14.42
CA ASP A 364 -39.61 35.66 -14.97
C ASP A 364 -40.77 35.72 -13.96
N TYR A 365 -40.51 35.43 -12.68
CA TYR A 365 -41.51 35.57 -11.62
C TYR A 365 -42.02 37.00 -11.51
N ARG A 366 -41.11 38.00 -11.47
CA ARG A 366 -41.47 39.42 -11.40
C ARG A 366 -42.26 39.85 -12.65
N HIS A 367 -41.83 39.42 -13.83
CA HIS A 367 -42.54 39.71 -15.07
C HIS A 367 -43.97 39.15 -15.04
N LYS A 368 -44.14 37.88 -14.66
CA LYS A 368 -45.46 37.24 -14.51
C LYS A 368 -46.32 37.93 -13.46
N PHE A 369 -45.74 38.32 -12.33
CA PHE A 369 -46.44 39.02 -11.25
C PHE A 369 -46.99 40.38 -11.69
N LEU A 370 -46.25 41.11 -12.54
CA LEU A 370 -46.68 42.42 -13.04
C LEU A 370 -47.60 42.34 -14.27
N THR A 371 -47.48 41.31 -15.09
CA THR A 371 -48.23 41.19 -16.36
C THR A 371 -49.50 40.36 -16.24
N LYS A 372 -49.55 39.38 -15.32
CA LYS A 372 -50.70 38.49 -15.14
C LYS A 372 -51.41 38.83 -13.83
N GLU A 373 -52.58 39.46 -13.93
CA GLU A 373 -53.40 39.83 -12.77
C GLU A 373 -53.74 38.64 -11.85
N ARG A 374 -53.91 37.44 -12.39
CA ARG A 374 -54.22 36.24 -11.59
C ARG A 374 -53.00 35.53 -10.98
N PHE A 375 -51.77 35.98 -11.29
CA PHE A 375 -50.53 35.35 -10.84
C PHE A 375 -50.09 35.90 -9.48
N ASP A 376 -50.40 35.17 -8.41
CA ASP A 376 -50.04 35.46 -7.01
C ASP A 376 -50.40 36.86 -6.46
N ASN A 377 -51.18 37.65 -7.21
CA ASN A 377 -51.74 38.94 -6.78
C ASN A 377 -53.00 38.74 -5.91
N ARG A 378 -52.85 38.11 -4.74
CA ARG A 378 -53.96 37.82 -3.82
C ARG A 378 -54.03 38.78 -2.64
N PHE A 379 -53.38 39.94 -2.73
CA PHE A 379 -53.19 40.86 -1.61
C PHE A 379 -54.21 41.99 -1.63
N LEU A 380 -54.88 42.21 -0.49
CA LEU A 380 -55.76 43.35 -0.27
C LEU A 380 -54.95 44.46 0.40
N THR A 381 -54.74 45.55 -0.33
CA THR A 381 -53.97 46.72 0.12
C THR A 381 -54.88 47.77 0.77
N ARG A 382 -54.29 48.68 1.56
CA ARG A 382 -55.02 49.83 2.11
C ARG A 382 -55.59 50.74 1.04
N ASN A 383 -54.87 50.91 -0.08
CA ASN A 383 -55.36 51.71 -1.20
C ASN A 383 -56.70 51.17 -1.73
N LEU A 384 -56.84 49.83 -1.84
CA LEU A 384 -58.11 49.22 -2.22
C LEU A 384 -59.19 49.46 -1.16
N ALA A 385 -58.86 49.32 0.13
CA ALA A 385 -59.79 49.59 1.22
C ALA A 385 -60.22 51.07 1.27
N ASP A 386 -59.33 52.01 0.97
CA ASP A 386 -59.61 53.45 0.91
C ASP A 386 -60.48 53.81 -0.30
N ILE A 387 -60.25 53.16 -1.44
CA ILE A 387 -61.12 53.29 -2.63
C ILE A 387 -62.52 52.74 -2.30
N ASP A 388 -62.60 51.60 -1.64
CA ASP A 388 -63.87 50.98 -1.23
C ASP A 388 -64.64 51.88 -0.25
N LEU A 389 -63.94 52.49 0.73
CA LEU A 389 -64.51 53.48 1.64
C LEU A 389 -65.07 54.71 0.91
N ARG A 390 -64.33 55.25 -0.06
CA ARG A 390 -64.80 56.40 -0.85
C ARG A 390 -66.02 56.03 -1.68
N ARG A 391 -66.07 54.81 -2.24
CA ARG A 391 -67.24 54.30 -2.96
C ARG A 391 -68.45 54.16 -2.05
N ALA A 392 -68.26 53.62 -0.84
CA ALA A 392 -69.29 53.55 0.19
C ALA A 392 -69.86 54.93 0.54
N ALA A 393 -68.99 55.94 0.70
CA ALA A 393 -69.38 57.32 0.98
C ALA A 393 -70.11 58.02 -0.19
N MET A 394 -70.02 57.47 -1.40
CA MET A 394 -70.74 57.94 -2.59
C MET A 394 -71.96 57.06 -2.92
N ASP A 395 -72.41 56.22 -1.99
CA ASP A 395 -73.50 55.25 -2.18
C ASP A 395 -73.31 54.33 -3.40
N LYS A 396 -72.06 53.96 -3.71
CA LYS A 396 -71.71 53.00 -4.76
C LYS A 396 -71.43 51.62 -4.17
N GLU A 397 -71.60 50.58 -4.99
CA GLU A 397 -71.27 49.20 -4.62
C GLU A 397 -69.83 49.06 -4.09
N THR A 398 -69.71 48.35 -2.97
CA THR A 398 -68.46 48.03 -2.26
C THR A 398 -68.12 46.55 -2.35
N ILE A 399 -66.83 46.24 -2.31
CA ILE A 399 -66.27 44.88 -2.42
C ILE A 399 -66.10 44.25 -1.02
N LEU A 400 -66.01 45.07 0.04
CA LEU A 400 -65.98 44.62 1.42
C LEU A 400 -67.39 44.69 2.04
N PRO A 401 -67.76 43.78 2.97
CA PRO A 401 -66.94 42.71 3.57
C PRO A 401 -66.88 41.43 2.72
N LEU A 402 -65.68 40.84 2.63
CA LEU A 402 -65.43 39.59 1.91
C LEU A 402 -66.27 38.42 2.44
N ASN A 403 -66.71 37.53 1.56
CA ASN A 403 -67.38 36.29 1.92
C ASN A 403 -66.41 35.28 2.59
N ARG A 404 -66.93 34.27 3.32
CA ARG A 404 -66.12 33.23 4.00
C ARG A 404 -65.11 32.53 3.07
N ARG A 405 -65.49 32.28 1.81
CA ARG A 405 -64.61 31.65 0.81
C ARG A 405 -63.51 32.62 0.33
N GLU A 406 -63.85 33.88 0.12
CA GLU A 406 -62.93 34.92 -0.34
C GLU A 406 -61.89 35.27 0.72
N ARG A 407 -62.28 35.27 2.01
CA ARG A 407 -61.36 35.45 3.14
C ARG A 407 -60.25 34.39 3.20
N LYS A 408 -60.47 33.19 2.66
CA LYS A 408 -59.42 32.15 2.54
C LYS A 408 -58.52 32.36 1.33
N ARG A 409 -58.99 33.09 0.31
CA ARG A 409 -58.29 33.29 -0.97
C ARG A 409 -57.42 34.54 -0.96
N TYR A 410 -57.89 35.62 -0.33
CA TYR A 410 -57.22 36.90 -0.29
C TYR A 410 -56.52 37.14 1.06
N ILE A 411 -55.34 37.74 0.99
CA ILE A 411 -54.48 38.03 2.14
C ILE A 411 -54.58 39.53 2.42
N THR A 412 -55.11 39.91 3.58
CA THR A 412 -55.12 41.30 4.04
C THR A 412 -53.73 41.71 4.48
N VAL A 413 -53.15 42.74 3.86
CA VAL A 413 -51.83 43.25 4.24
C VAL A 413 -52.00 44.13 5.48
N THR A 414 -51.72 43.57 6.65
CA THR A 414 -51.81 44.29 7.94
C THR A 414 -50.58 45.17 8.14
N GLU A 415 -50.58 46.37 7.57
CA GLU A 415 -49.72 47.43 8.14
C GLU A 415 -50.31 47.83 9.50
N ARG A 416 -49.50 47.72 10.58
CA ARG A 416 -49.87 48.17 11.92
C ARG A 416 -50.58 49.53 11.80
N PRO A 417 -51.78 49.69 12.37
CA PRO A 417 -52.51 50.95 12.26
C PRO A 417 -51.74 52.05 12.98
N ASN A 418 -51.16 52.97 12.22
CA ASN A 418 -50.87 54.29 12.76
C ASN A 418 -52.22 54.96 13.06
N SER A 419 -52.56 55.00 14.35
CA SER A 419 -53.39 56.02 14.99
C SER A 419 -54.58 56.53 14.16
N SER A 420 -55.58 55.67 13.96
CA SER A 420 -56.97 56.12 13.81
C SER A 420 -57.90 54.97 14.19
N PRO A 421 -58.37 54.90 15.45
CA PRO A 421 -59.45 53.96 15.84
C PRO A 421 -60.79 54.27 15.13
N LYS A 422 -60.81 55.22 14.20
CA LYS A 422 -62.00 55.57 13.42
C LYS A 422 -62.31 54.56 12.31
N LEU A 423 -61.33 53.89 11.68
CA LEU A 423 -61.65 52.96 10.59
C LEU A 423 -62.32 51.67 11.10
N THR A 424 -61.87 51.12 12.24
CA THR A 424 -62.51 49.94 12.85
C THR A 424 -63.89 50.29 13.38
N ASN A 425 -64.08 51.49 13.94
CA ASN A 425 -65.38 51.94 14.43
C ASN A 425 -66.34 52.41 13.33
N GLN A 426 -65.88 52.87 12.16
CA GLN A 426 -66.78 53.34 11.09
C GLN A 426 -67.46 52.15 10.38
N TYR A 427 -66.75 51.04 10.20
CA TYR A 427 -67.34 49.77 9.73
C TYR A 427 -68.17 49.05 10.80
N LEU A 428 -67.87 49.25 12.09
CA LEU A 428 -68.71 48.76 13.20
C LEU A 428 -69.99 49.62 13.41
N CYS A 429 -69.92 50.93 13.15
CA CYS A 429 -71.05 51.86 13.28
C CYS A 429 -72.06 51.67 12.13
N PHE A 430 -71.60 51.43 10.90
CA PHE A 430 -72.51 51.08 9.79
C PHE A 430 -73.24 49.74 10.01
N ARG A 431 -72.65 48.83 10.78
CA ARG A 431 -73.27 47.55 11.15
C ARG A 431 -74.35 47.69 12.22
N GLN A 432 -74.38 48.79 12.97
CA GLN A 432 -75.40 49.07 13.99
C GLN A 432 -76.60 49.88 13.45
N HIS A 433 -76.47 50.54 12.30
CA HIS A 433 -77.57 51.31 11.69
C HIS A 433 -78.35 50.56 10.59
N LEU A 434 -77.87 49.39 10.14
CA LEU A 434 -78.58 48.53 9.18
C LEU A 434 -79.28 47.32 9.82
N PHE A 435 -79.24 47.22 11.16
CA PHE A 435 -79.96 46.22 11.96
C PHE A 435 -80.56 46.88 13.21
N ALA A 436 -81.37 47.91 12.99
CA ALA A 436 -82.33 48.44 13.95
C ALA A 436 -83.64 48.70 13.22
#